data_AF-A0A1J3HK39-F1
#
_entry.id   AF-A0A1J3HK39-F1
#
_cell.length_a   1.000
_cell.length_b   1.000
_cell.length_c   1.000
_cell.angle_alpha   90.00
_cell.angle_beta   90.00
_cell.angle_gamma   90.00
#
_symmetry.space_group_name_H-M   'P 1'
#
loop_
_entity.id
_entity.type
_entity.pdbx_description
1 polymer ?
#
loop_
_entity_poly.entity_id
_entity_poly.type
_entity_poly.pdbx_seq_one_letter_code
_entity_poly.pdbx_strand_id
1 'polypeptide(L)'
;IERFCDCISENLSLMLKKRECPEECKEAVSSLIYAAAWVPDVPELKDLRAVFTHRFGNFVDSSVNHELVEKTELRTRPSRELKIQTVKDIAKEFSIDWDPTALNLLLLRQTSALQVQNMYF
;
A
#
# COMPACT_ATOMS: atom_id res chain seq x y z
N ILE A 1 10.28 3.35 -2.41
CA ILE A 1 10.39 4.03 -1.11
C ILE A 1 11.76 4.65 -0.95
N GLU A 2 12.84 3.85 -0.97
CA GLU A 2 14.23 4.36 -0.86
C GLU A 2 14.53 5.55 -1.79
N ARG A 3 14.22 5.43 -3.09
CA ARG A 3 14.36 6.51 -4.07
C ARG A 3 13.68 7.84 -3.67
N PHE A 4 12.54 7.77 -2.97
CA PHE A 4 11.85 8.97 -2.49
C PHE A 4 12.57 9.57 -1.28
N CYS A 5 13.14 8.74 -0.41
CA CYS A 5 14.00 9.20 0.69
C CYS A 5 15.27 9.87 0.17
N ASP A 6 15.88 9.33 -0.89
CA ASP A 6 17.06 9.90 -1.52
C ASP A 6 16.75 11.28 -2.11
N CYS A 7 15.66 11.39 -2.89
CA CYS A 7 15.20 12.66 -3.46
C CYS A 7 14.98 13.76 -2.41
N ILE A 8 14.37 13.41 -1.26
CA ILE A 8 14.17 14.35 -0.15
C ILE A 8 15.49 14.73 0.50
N SER A 9 16.41 13.77 0.66
CA SER A 9 17.70 14.01 1.30
C SER A 9 18.57 14.96 0.47
N GLU A 10 18.60 14.78 -0.85
CA GLU A 10 19.31 15.66 -1.79
C GLU A 10 18.74 17.09 -1.78
N ASN A 11 17.43 17.22 -1.62
CA ASN A 11 16.72 18.50 -1.65
C ASN A 11 16.43 19.09 -0.27
N LEU A 12 16.94 18.47 0.81
CA LEU A 12 16.63 18.85 2.18
C LEU A 12 16.97 20.32 2.46
N SER A 13 18.10 20.79 1.92
CA SER A 13 18.55 22.18 2.03
C SER A 13 17.55 23.18 1.44
N LEU A 14 16.87 22.83 0.35
CA LEU A 14 15.85 23.66 -0.30
C LEU A 14 14.53 23.61 0.48
N MET A 15 14.15 22.42 0.92
CA MET A 15 12.95 22.20 1.75
C MET A 15 13.03 22.93 3.08
N LEU A 16 14.23 23.06 3.67
CA LEU A 16 14.44 23.79 4.92
C LEU A 16 14.29 25.30 4.76
N LYS A 17 14.67 25.86 3.61
CA LYS A 17 14.64 27.31 3.33
C LYS A 17 13.27 27.82 2.88
N LYS A 18 12.46 26.96 2.26
CA LYS A 18 11.13 27.32 1.73
C LYS A 18 10.03 26.83 2.67
N ARG A 19 8.93 27.59 2.74
CA ARG A 19 7.72 27.20 3.49
C ARG A 19 6.90 26.15 2.74
N GLU A 20 6.93 26.22 1.40
CA GLU A 20 6.25 25.28 0.51
C GLU A 20 7.17 24.14 0.06
N CYS A 21 6.57 23.00 -0.27
CA CYS A 21 7.30 21.84 -0.79
C CYS A 21 7.80 22.13 -2.22
N PRO A 22 9.10 21.97 -2.52
CA PRO A 22 9.63 22.07 -3.87
C PRO A 22 8.91 21.10 -4.81
N GLU A 23 8.64 21.50 -6.06
CA GLU A 23 7.96 20.65 -7.05
C GLU A 23 8.68 19.30 -7.25
N GLU A 24 10.02 19.34 -7.28
CA GLU A 24 10.88 18.15 -7.41
C GLU A 24 10.68 17.15 -6.27
N CYS A 25 10.29 17.62 -5.07
CA CYS A 25 10.08 16.78 -3.89
C CYS A 25 8.62 16.46 -3.63
N LYS A 26 7.67 17.11 -4.31
CA LYS A 26 6.24 16.90 -4.05
C LYS A 26 5.85 15.44 -4.28
N GLU A 27 6.32 14.84 -5.36
CA GLU A 27 6.05 13.43 -5.63
C GLU A 27 6.63 12.52 -4.55
N ALA A 28 7.88 12.77 -4.16
CA ALA A 28 8.56 11.99 -3.13
C ALA A 28 7.84 12.09 -1.77
N VAL A 29 7.45 13.31 -1.36
CA VAL A 29 6.75 13.58 -0.10
C VAL A 29 5.37 12.93 -0.10
N SER A 30 4.56 13.14 -1.14
CA SER A 30 3.23 12.52 -1.26
C SER A 30 3.32 11.00 -1.28
N SER A 31 4.31 10.45 -1.98
CA SER A 31 4.56 9.01 -2.05
C SER A 31 4.98 8.40 -0.70
N LEU A 32 5.81 9.09 0.10
CA LEU A 32 6.17 8.62 1.44
C LEU A 32 5.01 8.70 2.43
N ILE A 33 4.22 9.78 2.38
CA ILE A 33 3.00 9.93 3.20
C ILE A 33 2.03 8.78 2.90
N TYR A 34 1.83 8.47 1.61
CA TYR A 34 1.00 7.36 1.19
C TYR A 34 1.58 6.01 1.67
N ALA A 35 2.87 5.75 1.42
CA ALA A 35 3.55 4.52 1.82
C ALA A 35 3.47 4.24 3.33
N ALA A 36 3.46 5.27 4.19
CA ALA A 36 3.36 5.14 5.64
C ALA A 36 2.06 4.44 6.12
N ALA A 37 1.01 4.40 5.29
CA ALA A 37 -0.20 3.61 5.58
C ALA A 37 -0.03 2.11 5.27
N TRP A 38 0.85 1.76 4.33
CA TRP A 38 0.97 0.42 3.75
C TRP A 38 2.18 -0.38 4.26
N VAL A 39 3.13 0.29 4.91
CA VAL A 39 4.38 -0.31 5.41
C VAL A 39 4.41 -0.22 6.93
N PRO A 40 3.76 -1.17 7.65
CA PRO A 40 3.74 -1.16 9.10
C PRO A 40 5.09 -1.47 9.74
N ASP A 41 5.97 -2.15 9.00
CA ASP A 41 7.28 -2.64 9.47
C ASP A 41 8.32 -1.51 9.63
N VAL A 42 8.04 -0.33 9.09
CA VAL A 42 8.95 0.83 9.13
C VAL A 42 8.25 1.98 9.86
N PRO A 43 8.32 2.04 11.21
CA PRO A 43 7.65 3.06 12.00
C PRO A 43 8.12 4.49 11.67
N GLU A 44 9.36 4.66 11.22
CA GLU A 44 9.96 5.95 10.84
C GLU A 44 9.19 6.62 9.69
N LEU A 45 8.53 5.84 8.82
CA LEU A 45 7.67 6.39 7.77
C LEU A 45 6.44 7.10 8.36
N LYS A 46 5.93 6.63 9.51
CA LYS A 46 4.80 7.28 10.19
C LYS A 46 5.21 8.63 10.77
N ASP A 47 6.43 8.72 11.29
CA ASP A 47 7.00 9.97 11.80
C ASP A 47 7.23 10.95 10.65
N LEU A 48 7.81 10.49 9.53
CA LEU A 48 7.96 11.29 8.32
C LEU A 48 6.62 11.80 7.79
N ARG A 49 5.59 10.94 7.77
CA ARG A 49 4.23 11.36 7.42
C ARG A 49 3.77 12.49 8.33
N ALA A 50 3.90 12.36 9.65
CA ALA A 50 3.47 13.39 10.59
C ALA A 50 4.22 14.71 10.35
N VAL A 51 5.54 14.66 10.17
CA VAL A 51 6.38 15.83 9.90
C VAL A 51 5.98 16.51 8.59
N PHE A 52 5.83 15.76 7.50
CA PHE A 52 5.50 16.33 6.20
C PHE A 52 4.06 16.86 6.14
N THR A 53 3.09 16.14 6.72
CA THR A 53 1.71 16.62 6.79
C THR A 53 1.60 17.89 7.65
N HIS A 54 2.33 17.97 8.76
CA HIS A 54 2.36 19.19 9.58
C HIS A 54 3.03 20.37 8.86
N ARG A 55 4.14 20.11 8.16
CA ARG A 55 4.94 21.16 7.53
C ARG A 55 4.33 21.69 6.24
N PHE A 56 3.81 20.81 5.41
CA PHE A 56 3.39 21.14 4.05
C PHE A 56 1.90 20.96 3.80
N GLY A 57 1.17 20.35 4.74
CA GLY A 57 -0.23 20.02 4.58
C GLY A 57 -0.44 18.66 3.92
N ASN A 58 -1.70 18.38 3.59
CA ASN A 58 -2.14 17.09 3.08
C ASN A 58 -2.20 17.11 1.54
N PHE A 59 -1.10 16.75 0.86
CA PHE A 59 -1.02 16.69 -0.61
C PHE A 59 -1.30 15.28 -1.18
N VAL A 60 -2.15 14.52 -0.49
CA VAL A 60 -2.17 13.05 -0.53
C VAL A 60 -2.56 12.45 -1.87
N ASP A 61 -3.22 13.21 -2.75
CA ASP A 61 -3.88 12.59 -3.91
C ASP A 61 -3.42 13.12 -5.27
N SER A 62 -2.84 14.32 -5.35
CA SER A 62 -2.53 14.92 -6.67
C SER A 62 -1.19 14.52 -7.26
N SER A 63 -0.28 13.95 -6.47
CA SER A 63 1.13 13.81 -6.85
C SER A 63 1.77 12.52 -6.35
N VAL A 64 0.99 11.51 -5.98
CA VAL A 64 1.56 10.20 -5.61
C VAL A 64 2.05 9.49 -6.85
N ASN A 65 3.20 8.83 -6.74
CA ASN A 65 3.74 8.01 -7.80
C ASN A 65 2.77 6.86 -8.16
N HIS A 66 2.40 6.75 -9.45
CA HIS A 66 1.42 5.79 -9.93
C HIS A 66 1.86 4.32 -9.72
N GLU A 67 3.15 4.04 -9.89
CA GLU A 67 3.70 2.69 -9.67
C GLU A 67 3.58 2.28 -8.19
N LEU A 68 3.74 3.24 -7.27
CA LEU A 68 3.53 3.00 -5.84
C LEU A 68 2.07 2.64 -5.56
N VAL A 69 1.12 3.40 -6.12
CA VAL A 69 -0.33 3.15 -5.95
C VAL A 69 -0.70 1.78 -6.51
N GLU A 70 -0.29 1.45 -7.72
CA GLU A 70 -0.56 0.12 -8.31
C GLU A 70 0.01 -1.01 -7.44
N LYS A 71 1.25 -0.88 -6.97
CA LYS A 71 1.89 -1.91 -6.12
C LYS A 71 1.19 -2.07 -4.77
N THR A 72 0.61 -1.01 -4.22
CA THR A 72 -0.20 -1.09 -3.00
C THR A 72 -1.62 -1.58 -3.27
N GLU A 73 -2.20 -1.28 -4.43
CA GLU A 73 -3.48 -1.86 -4.85
C GLU A 73 -3.36 -3.37 -5.04
N LEU A 74 -2.21 -3.88 -5.50
CA LEU A 74 -1.91 -5.31 -5.49
C LEU A 74 -1.84 -5.91 -4.07
N ARG A 75 -1.60 -5.09 -3.02
CA ARG A 75 -1.72 -5.49 -1.61
C ARG A 75 -3.17 -5.44 -1.10
N THR A 76 -4.11 -4.91 -1.89
CA THR A 76 -5.54 -5.04 -1.59
C THR A 76 -5.90 -6.52 -1.54
N ARG A 77 -6.91 -6.86 -0.74
CA ARG A 77 -7.37 -8.23 -0.53
C ARG A 77 -7.45 -8.97 -1.87
N PRO A 78 -6.61 -10.01 -2.10
CA PRO A 78 -6.58 -10.69 -3.38
C PRO A 78 -7.93 -11.34 -3.67
N SER A 79 -8.30 -11.40 -4.95
CA SER A 79 -9.55 -12.03 -5.36
C SER A 79 -9.57 -13.50 -4.93
N ARG A 80 -10.77 -14.05 -4.80
CA ARG A 80 -10.97 -15.44 -4.40
C ARG A 80 -10.26 -16.38 -5.37
N GLU A 81 -10.35 -16.10 -6.66
CA GLU A 81 -9.73 -16.84 -7.75
C GLU A 81 -8.21 -16.80 -7.64
N LEU A 82 -7.64 -15.62 -7.38
CA LEU A 82 -6.19 -15.44 -7.18
C LEU A 82 -5.69 -16.27 -6.00
N LYS A 83 -6.41 -16.25 -4.86
CA LYS A 83 -6.05 -17.05 -3.67
C LYS A 83 -6.00 -18.55 -3.98
N ILE A 84 -7.00 -19.06 -4.69
CA ILE A 84 -7.06 -20.48 -5.05
C ILE A 84 -5.95 -20.84 -6.04
N GLN A 85 -5.73 -19.99 -7.05
CA GLN A 85 -4.71 -20.22 -8.07
C GLN A 85 -3.31 -20.24 -7.44
N THR A 86 -2.99 -19.30 -6.55
CA THR A 86 -1.70 -19.27 -5.86
C THR A 86 -1.43 -20.55 -5.05
N VAL A 87 -2.41 -21.03 -4.27
CA VAL A 87 -2.21 -22.27 -3.49
C VAL A 87 -2.06 -23.48 -4.42
N LYS A 88 -2.78 -23.49 -5.55
CA LYS A 88 -2.63 -24.53 -6.57
C LYS A 88 -1.24 -24.54 -7.20
N ASP A 89 -0.69 -23.37 -7.51
CA ASP A 89 0.62 -23.24 -8.11
C ASP A 89 1.73 -23.69 -7.15
N ILE A 90 1.63 -23.32 -5.87
CA ILE A 90 2.52 -23.80 -4.81
C ILE A 90 2.40 -25.32 -4.67
N ALA A 91 1.18 -25.87 -4.57
CA ALA A 91 0.99 -27.31 -4.45
C ALA A 91 1.62 -28.08 -5.63
N LYS A 92 1.47 -27.55 -6.85
CA LYS A 92 2.10 -28.12 -8.05
C LYS A 92 3.62 -28.07 -8.00
N GLU A 93 4.21 -26.97 -7.52
CA GLU A 93 5.66 -26.83 -7.34
C GLU A 93 6.23 -27.89 -6.39
N PHE A 94 5.50 -28.18 -5.31
CA PHE A 94 5.89 -29.20 -4.33
C PHE A 94 5.36 -30.62 -4.65
N SER A 95 4.78 -30.84 -5.83
CA SER A 95 4.18 -32.12 -6.25
C SER A 95 3.12 -32.67 -5.28
N ILE A 96 2.37 -31.76 -4.65
CA ILE A 96 1.27 -32.08 -3.75
C ILE A 96 -0.03 -32.10 -4.57
N ASP A 97 -0.76 -33.20 -4.50
CA ASP A 97 -2.14 -33.27 -5.01
C ASP A 97 -3.07 -32.56 -4.02
N TRP A 98 -3.37 -31.29 -4.32
CA TRP A 98 -4.15 -30.42 -3.45
C TRP A 98 -5.57 -30.21 -3.99
N ASP A 99 -6.57 -30.56 -3.17
CA ASP A 99 -7.98 -30.30 -3.45
C ASP A 99 -8.39 -28.87 -3.03
N PRO A 100 -8.84 -28.01 -3.97
CA PRO A 100 -9.24 -26.65 -3.64
C PRO A 100 -10.65 -26.57 -3.01
N THR A 101 -11.42 -27.66 -2.92
CA THR A 101 -12.83 -27.65 -2.49
C THR A 101 -13.02 -27.06 -1.10
N ALA A 102 -12.21 -27.47 -0.12
CA ALA A 102 -12.28 -26.95 1.25
C ALA A 102 -12.00 -25.45 1.31
N LEU A 103 -11.00 -24.96 0.58
CA LEU A 103 -10.67 -23.54 0.51
C LEU A 103 -11.78 -22.73 -0.21
N ASN A 104 -12.32 -23.27 -1.31
CA ASN A 104 -13.43 -22.67 -2.04
C ASN A 104 -14.65 -22.44 -1.13
N LEU A 105 -15.03 -23.43 -0.32
CA LEU A 105 -16.15 -23.34 0.61
C LEU A 105 -15.90 -22.32 1.73
N LEU A 106 -14.69 -22.28 2.26
CA LEU A 106 -14.30 -21.33 3.29
C LEU A 106 -14.33 -19.88 2.76
N LEU A 107 -13.82 -19.66 1.56
CA LEU A 107 -13.84 -18.34 0.91
C LEU A 107 -15.27 -17.89 0.57
N LEU A 108 -16.18 -18.81 0.20
CA LEU A 108 -17.60 -18.49 -0.02
C LEU A 108 -18.30 -18.03 1.27
N ARG A 109 -18.02 -18.68 2.41
CA ARG A 109 -18.58 -18.30 3.72
C ARG A 109 -18.09 -16.94 4.20
N GLN A 110 -16.86 -16.56 3.86
CA GLN A 110 -16.33 -15.23 4.18
C GLN A 110 -17.03 -14.13 3.38
N THR A 111 -17.37 -14.39 2.12
CA THR A 111 -18.10 -13.42 1.28
C THR A 111 -19.53 -13.20 1.75
N SER A 112 -20.24 -14.26 2.18
CA SER A 112 -21.61 -14.13 2.70
C SER A 112 -21.68 -13.39 4.03
N ALA A 113 -20.70 -13.58 4.93
CA ALA A 113 -20.64 -12.85 6.21
C ALA A 113 -20.45 -11.33 6.02
N LEU A 114 -19.70 -10.92 5.00
CA LEU A 114 -19.48 -9.49 4.69
C LEU A 114 -20.70 -8.83 4.05
N GLN A 115 -21.51 -9.58 3.31
CA GLN A 115 -22.77 -9.10 2.72
C GLN A 115 -23.85 -8.86 3.78
N VAL A 116 -23.92 -9.70 4.82
CA VAL A 116 -24.86 -9.51 5.93
C VAL A 116 -24.53 -8.26 6.73
N GLN A 117 -23.24 -7.94 6.93
CA GLN A 117 -22.82 -6.77 7.70
C GLN A 117 -23.00 -5.43 6.97
N ASN A 118 -22.93 -5.42 5.63
CA ASN A 118 -23.19 -4.24 4.79
C ASN A 118 -24.68 -3.98 4.52
N MET A 119 -25.59 -4.84 5.00
CA MET A 119 -27.05 -4.65 4.84
C MET A 119 -27.71 -4.00 6.07
N TYR A 120 -26.94 -3.74 7.13
CA TYR A 120 -27.39 -3.11 8.38
C TYR A 120 -26.81 -1.70 8.61
N PHE A 121 -26.28 -1.05 7.57
CA PHE A 121 -25.92 0.37 7.54
C PHE A 121 -26.53 1.05 6.31
#